data_AF-A0A6M0L7W9-F1
#
_entry.id   AF-A0A6M0L7W9-F1
#
_cell.length_a   1.000
_cell.length_b   1.000
_cell.length_c   1.000
_cell.angle_alpha   90.00
_cell.angle_beta   90.00
_cell.angle_gamma   90.00
#
_symmetry.space_group_name_H-M   'P 1'
#
loop_
_entity.id
_entity.type
_entity.pdbx_description
1 polymer ?
#
loop_
_entity_poly.entity_id
_entity_poly.type
_entity_poly.pdbx_seq_one_letter_code
_entity_poly.pdbx_strand_id
1 'polypeptide(L)'
;MANKKREKQSQKKQSKEAFVQIDAYMIPEPQAEMYRILREAVAEDINEFLSTRYPVVERIRHKEEGEAIVALTDSQEEVVRIYLNPQNISLAQKARDRDQLDKFIESFIQ
;
A
#
# COMPACT_ATOMS: atom_id res chain seq x y z
N MET A 1 20.13 13.70 -57.41
CA MET A 1 20.78 12.69 -56.53
C MET A 1 20.90 13.33 -55.15
N ALA A 2 19.89 13.18 -54.28
CA ALA A 2 19.63 12.06 -53.38
C ALA A 2 20.44 12.12 -52.06
N ASN A 3 19.73 12.53 -51.00
CA ASN A 3 19.77 12.03 -49.61
C ASN A 3 21.03 12.24 -48.74
N LYS A 4 20.96 12.47 -47.42
CA LYS A 4 19.85 12.38 -46.46
C LYS A 4 20.27 13.12 -45.18
N LYS A 5 19.47 14.09 -44.72
CA LYS A 5 19.47 14.53 -43.31
C LYS A 5 19.09 13.32 -42.46
N ARG A 6 20.00 12.84 -41.61
CA ARG A 6 19.68 11.89 -40.52
C ARG A 6 19.49 12.69 -39.25
N GLU A 7 18.35 13.37 -39.16
CA GLU A 7 17.80 13.76 -37.87
C GLU A 7 17.36 12.46 -37.19
N LYS A 8 18.22 11.93 -36.29
CA LYS A 8 17.82 10.90 -35.35
C LYS A 8 16.82 11.55 -34.39
N GLN A 9 15.55 11.59 -34.81
CA GLN A 9 14.43 11.85 -33.92
C GLN A 9 14.45 10.76 -32.85
N SER A 10 14.94 11.15 -31.68
CA SER A 10 14.71 10.50 -30.39
C SER A 10 13.20 10.49 -30.12
N GLN A 11 12.49 9.55 -30.72
CA GLN A 11 11.18 9.14 -30.24
C GLN A 11 11.40 8.42 -28.90
N LYS A 12 11.56 9.20 -27.82
CA LYS A 12 11.14 8.75 -26.50
C LYS A 12 9.66 8.43 -26.63
N LYS A 13 9.31 7.15 -26.80
CA LYS A 13 7.98 6.65 -26.49
C LYS A 13 7.74 7.00 -25.02
N GLN A 14 7.10 8.14 -24.76
CA GLN A 14 6.32 8.30 -23.55
C GLN A 14 5.19 7.29 -23.69
N SER A 15 5.43 6.06 -23.22
CA SER A 15 4.33 5.21 -22.81
C SER A 15 3.56 6.01 -21.78
N LYS A 16 2.37 6.49 -22.15
CA LYS A 16 1.39 6.95 -21.18
C LYS A 16 1.07 5.70 -20.36
N GLU A 17 1.77 5.51 -19.24
CA GLU A 17 1.46 4.43 -18.32
C GLU A 17 -0.01 4.59 -17.93
N ALA A 18 -0.79 3.54 -18.13
CA ALA A 18 -2.18 3.53 -17.72
C ALA A 18 -2.21 3.36 -16.19
N PHE A 19 -3.09 4.11 -15.53
CA PHE A 19 -3.27 4.07 -14.08
C PHE A 19 -4.72 3.71 -13.78
N VAL A 20 -4.90 2.95 -12.70
CA VAL A 20 -6.20 2.60 -12.13
C VAL A 20 -6.29 3.21 -10.75
N GLN A 21 -7.43 3.84 -10.45
CA GLN A 21 -7.71 4.33 -9.12
C GLN A 21 -8.09 3.16 -8.20
N ILE A 22 -7.40 3.02 -7.07
CA ILE A 22 -7.74 2.10 -5.99
C ILE A 22 -7.84 2.92 -4.70
N ASP A 23 -9.05 3.06 -4.18
CA ASP A 23 -9.40 4.00 -3.11
C ASP A 23 -8.92 5.43 -3.41
N ALA A 24 -8.02 5.97 -2.59
CA ALA A 24 -7.43 7.30 -2.74
C ALA A 24 -6.18 7.33 -3.64
N TYR A 25 -5.73 6.19 -4.17
CA TYR A 25 -4.42 6.06 -4.83
C TYR A 25 -4.53 5.74 -6.31
N MET A 26 -3.68 6.38 -7.12
CA MET A 26 -3.49 6.06 -8.54
C MET A 26 -2.36 5.05 -8.70
N ILE A 27 -2.69 3.81 -9.07
CA ILE A 27 -1.75 2.70 -9.17
C ILE A 27 -1.52 2.38 -10.65
N PRO A 28 -0.28 2.16 -11.12
CA PRO A 28 -0.04 1.68 -12.47
C PRO A 28 -0.84 0.40 -12.74
N GLU A 29 -1.59 0.37 -13.85
CA GLU A 29 -2.49 -0.74 -14.20
C GLU A 29 -1.81 -2.12 -14.12
N PRO A 30 -0.57 -2.32 -14.60
CA PRO A 30 0.11 -3.62 -14.49
C PRO A 30 0.38 -4.07 -13.04
N GLN A 31 0.37 -3.14 -12.07
CA GLN A 31 0.65 -3.40 -10.66
C GLN A 31 -0.64 -3.43 -9.81
N ALA A 32 -1.78 -3.01 -10.38
CA ALA A 32 -3.03 -2.83 -9.65
C ALA A 32 -3.53 -4.12 -9.00
N GLU A 33 -3.46 -5.24 -9.72
CA GLU A 33 -3.87 -6.55 -9.21
C GLU A 33 -2.94 -7.03 -8.08
N MET A 34 -1.62 -6.96 -8.31
CA MET A 34 -0.64 -7.32 -7.28
C MET A 34 -0.79 -6.46 -6.03
N TYR A 35 -1.00 -5.15 -6.17
CA TYR A 35 -1.25 -4.26 -5.04
C TYR A 35 -2.48 -4.69 -4.23
N ARG A 36 -3.59 -5.08 -4.87
CA ARG A 36 -4.78 -5.57 -4.15
C ARG A 36 -4.49 -6.85 -3.36
N ILE A 37 -3.78 -7.80 -3.96
CA ILE A 37 -3.41 -9.07 -3.31
C ILE A 37 -2.51 -8.80 -2.10
N LEU A 38 -1.44 -8.02 -2.28
CA LEU A 38 -0.51 -7.69 -1.20
C LEU A 38 -1.18 -6.89 -0.09
N ARG A 39 -2.11 -6.00 -0.46
CA ARG A 39 -2.88 -5.22 0.50
C ARG A 39 -3.75 -6.10 1.37
N GLU A 40 -4.43 -7.08 0.79
CA GLU A 40 -5.26 -8.01 1.56
C GLU A 40 -4.42 -8.86 2.51
N ALA A 41 -3.33 -9.45 2.00
CA ALA A 41 -2.44 -10.27 2.80
C ALA A 41 -1.81 -9.49 3.97
N VAL A 42 -1.37 -8.25 3.75
CA VAL A 42 -0.85 -7.38 4.82
C VAL A 42 -1.95 -6.98 5.79
N ALA A 43 -3.18 -6.72 5.31
CA ALA A 43 -4.29 -6.36 6.19
C ALA A 43 -4.64 -7.50 7.15
N GLU A 44 -4.66 -8.75 6.65
CA GLU A 44 -4.88 -9.94 7.46
C GLU A 44 -3.79 -10.11 8.51
N ASP A 45 -2.51 -10.05 8.11
CA ASP A 45 -1.38 -10.22 9.06
C ASP A 45 -1.38 -9.13 10.16
N ILE A 46 -1.64 -7.87 9.77
CA ILE A 46 -1.71 -6.75 10.72
C ILE A 46 -2.89 -6.94 11.68
N ASN A 47 -4.06 -7.34 11.16
CA ASN A 47 -5.24 -7.56 11.98
C ASN A 47 -5.01 -8.70 12.98
N GLU A 48 -4.44 -9.82 12.54
CA GLU A 48 -4.10 -10.95 13.40
C GLU A 48 -3.16 -10.50 14.53
N PHE A 49 -2.07 -9.82 14.19
CA PHE A 49 -1.11 -9.34 15.18
C PHE A 49 -1.74 -8.38 16.19
N LEU A 50 -2.48 -7.36 15.74
CA LEU A 50 -3.10 -6.39 16.62
C LEU A 50 -4.20 -7.00 17.48
N SER A 51 -4.94 -8.00 16.97
CA SER A 51 -6.00 -8.70 17.72
C SER A 51 -5.45 -9.51 18.88
N THR A 52 -4.15 -9.83 18.91
CA THR A 52 -3.51 -10.43 20.09
C THR A 52 -3.25 -9.43 21.22
N ARG A 53 -3.26 -8.12 20.93
CA ARG A 53 -2.85 -7.05 21.84
C ARG A 53 -3.99 -6.12 22.25
N TYR A 54 -4.98 -5.94 21.39
CA TYR A 54 -6.06 -4.99 21.57
C TYR A 54 -7.43 -5.69 21.49
N PRO A 55 -8.41 -5.26 22.30
CA PRO A 55 -9.74 -5.88 22.35
C PRO A 55 -10.55 -5.69 21.07
N VAL A 56 -10.31 -4.60 20.33
CA VAL A 56 -11.03 -4.29 19.09
C VAL A 56 -10.03 -3.87 18.03
N VAL A 57 -10.12 -4.52 16.86
CA VAL A 57 -9.36 -4.18 15.66
C VAL A 57 -10.31 -4.13 14.47
N GLU A 58 -10.35 -2.99 13.79
CA GLU A 58 -11.28 -2.71 12.70
C GLU A 58 -10.55 -2.32 11.43
N ARG A 59 -11.13 -2.70 10.29
CA ARG A 59 -10.71 -2.19 8.97
C ARG A 59 -11.67 -1.11 8.54
N ILE A 60 -11.15 0.10 8.40
CA ILE A 60 -11.92 1.28 8.01
C ILE A 60 -11.54 1.72 6.60
N ARG A 61 -12.49 2.31 5.87
CA ARG A 61 -12.27 2.88 4.53
C ARG A 61 -12.78 4.31 4.49
N HIS A 62 -11.89 5.23 4.15
CA HIS A 62 -12.19 6.64 3.90
C HIS A 62 -11.96 6.99 2.43
N LYS A 63 -12.83 7.84 1.89
CA LYS A 63 -12.78 8.23 0.47
C LYS A 63 -11.50 9.00 0.11
N GLU A 64 -11.00 9.81 1.04
CA GLU A 64 -9.86 10.71 0.81
C GLU A 64 -8.52 10.13 1.29
N GLU A 65 -8.56 9.26 2.30
CA GLU A 65 -7.35 8.71 2.93
C GLU A 65 -7.08 7.24 2.53
N GLY A 66 -8.10 6.56 2.00
CA GLY A 66 -8.05 5.15 1.65
C GLY A 66 -8.40 4.24 2.82
N GLU A 67 -7.87 3.02 2.80
CA GLU A 67 -8.12 2.02 3.84
C GLU A 67 -7.07 2.06 4.95
N ALA A 68 -7.49 1.73 6.16
CA ALA A 68 -6.60 1.55 7.31
C ALA A 68 -7.08 0.41 8.22
N ILE A 69 -6.16 -0.17 8.98
CA ILE A 69 -6.45 -0.99 10.16
C ILE A 69 -6.29 -0.11 11.39
N VAL A 70 -7.29 -0.12 12.26
CA VAL A 70 -7.34 0.64 13.51
C VAL A 70 -7.49 -0.33 14.68
N ALA A 71 -6.74 -0.12 15.76
CA ALA A 71 -6.92 -0.82 17.02
C ALA A 71 -7.39 0.14 18.11
N LEU A 72 -8.32 -0.32 18.93
CA LEU A 72 -8.91 0.46 20.02
C LEU A 72 -8.68 -0.21 21.39
N THR A 73 -8.62 0.60 22.43
CA THR A 73 -8.63 0.14 23.84
C THR A 73 -10.01 -0.31 24.29
N ASP A 74 -10.11 -0.87 25.49
CA ASP A 74 -11.39 -1.22 26.12
C ASP A 74 -12.33 -0.02 26.28
N SER A 75 -11.78 1.19 26.31
CA SER A 75 -12.55 2.45 26.38
C SER A 75 -12.96 2.99 25.00
N GLN A 76 -12.75 2.22 23.93
CA GLN A 76 -12.97 2.60 22.54
C GLN A 76 -12.12 3.80 22.08
N GLU A 77 -10.96 3.99 22.69
CA GLU A 77 -9.98 4.98 22.23
C GLU A 77 -9.05 4.35 21.19
N GLU A 78 -8.93 4.99 20.03
CA GLU A 78 -7.98 4.59 18.98
C GLU A 78 -6.54 4.80 19.45
N VAL A 79 -5.76 3.72 19.44
CA VAL A 79 -4.35 3.72 19.88
C VAL A 79 -3.37 3.39 18.76
N VAL A 80 -3.84 2.74 17.68
CA VAL A 80 -3.02 2.41 16.52
C VAL A 80 -3.84 2.63 15.26
N ARG A 81 -3.24 3.27 14.26
CA ARG A 81 -3.78 3.38 12.89
C ARG A 81 -2.70 3.12 11.87
N ILE A 82 -2.92 2.12 11.02
CA ILE A 82 -2.00 1.75 9.93
C ILE A 82 -2.73 1.83 8.61
N TYR A 83 -2.39 2.83 7.79
CA TYR A 83 -2.95 2.97 6.44
C TYR A 83 -2.41 1.87 5.51
N LEU A 84 -3.31 1.27 4.73
CA LEU A 84 -3.02 0.25 3.71
C LEU A 84 -2.64 0.88 2.36
N ASN A 85 -1.85 1.96 2.42
CA ASN A 85 -1.42 2.71 1.24
C ASN A 85 -0.23 2.02 0.53
N PRO A 86 0.07 2.35 -0.74
CA PRO A 86 1.12 1.67 -1.50
C PRO A 86 2.50 1.65 -0.82
N GLN A 87 2.87 2.73 -0.12
CA GLN A 87 4.14 2.83 0.59
C GLN A 87 4.19 1.87 1.78
N ASN A 88 3.16 1.87 2.63
CA ASN A 88 3.05 0.98 3.78
C ASN A 88 2.95 -0.48 3.37
N ILE A 89 2.20 -0.81 2.31
CA ILE A 89 2.17 -2.17 1.76
C ILE A 89 3.56 -2.60 1.29
N SER A 90 4.30 -1.74 0.59
CA SER A 90 5.67 -2.06 0.18
C SER A 90 6.63 -2.28 1.37
N LEU A 91 6.51 -1.47 2.42
CA LEU A 91 7.32 -1.60 3.63
C LEU A 91 6.95 -2.85 4.44
N ALA A 92 5.66 -3.10 4.63
CA ALA A 92 5.13 -4.28 5.32
C ALA A 92 5.56 -5.56 4.60
N GLN A 93 5.47 -5.61 3.26
CA GLN A 93 5.93 -6.77 2.49
C GLN A 93 7.43 -7.01 2.64
N LYS A 94 8.27 -5.96 2.57
CA LYS A 94 9.71 -6.09 2.84
C LYS A 94 10.02 -6.56 4.26
N ALA A 95 9.20 -6.16 5.23
CA ALA A 95 9.33 -6.59 6.62
C ALA A 95 8.90 -8.06 6.76
N ARG A 96 7.80 -8.46 6.13
CA ARG A 96 7.30 -9.84 6.05
C ARG A 96 8.34 -10.77 5.42
N ASP A 97 8.95 -10.39 4.31
CA ASP A 97 10.01 -11.14 3.63
C ASP A 97 11.26 -11.37 4.49
N ARG A 98 11.40 -10.61 5.59
CA ARG A 98 12.52 -10.67 6.54
C ARG A 98 12.11 -11.22 7.91
N ASP A 99 10.88 -11.72 8.06
CA ASP A 99 10.31 -12.11 9.35
C ASP A 99 10.35 -10.99 10.41
N GLN A 100 10.08 -9.75 9.97
CA GLN A 100 10.13 -8.52 10.78
C GLN A 100 8.83 -7.71 10.70
N LEU A 101 7.73 -8.35 10.30
CA LEU A 101 6.43 -7.67 10.17
C LEU A 101 5.92 -7.14 11.52
N ASP A 102 6.17 -7.88 12.59
CA ASP A 102 5.93 -7.46 13.98
C ASP A 102 6.60 -6.11 14.29
N LYS A 103 7.88 -5.94 13.95
CA LYS A 103 8.63 -4.69 14.16
C LYS A 103 8.08 -3.54 13.33
N PHE A 104 7.62 -3.83 12.11
CA PHE A 104 6.95 -2.84 11.29
C PHE A 104 5.66 -2.36 11.98
N ILE A 105 4.82 -3.28 12.47
CA ILE A 105 3.58 -2.93 13.17
C ILE A 105 3.85 -2.17 14.47
N GLU A 106 4.83 -2.64 15.26
CA GLU A 106 5.25 -2.00 16.50
C GLU A 106 5.73 -0.56 16.32
N SER A 107 6.26 -0.22 15.14
CA SER A 107 6.66 1.17 14.85
C SER A 107 5.49 2.17 14.82
N PHE A 108 4.25 1.69 14.78
CA PHE A 108 3.03 2.50 14.84
C PHE A 108 2.39 2.56 16.24
N ILE A 109 2.90 1.77 17.19
CA ILE A 109 2.40 1.73 18.56
C ILE A 109 3.17 2.78 19.37
N GLN A 110 2.45 3.75 19.95
CA GLN A 110 3.02 4.80 20.80
C GLN A 110 3.04 4.41 22.27
#